data_AF-A0A8H7QXR7-F1
#
_entry.id   AF-A0A8H7QXR7-F1
#
_cell.length_a   1.000
_cell.length_b   1.000
_cell.length_c   1.000
_cell.angle_alpha   90.00
_cell.angle_beta   90.00
_cell.angle_gamma   90.00
#
_symmetry.space_group_name_H-M   'P 1'
#
loop_
_entity.id
_entity.type
_entity.pdbx_description
1 polymer ?
#
loop_
_entity_poly.entity_id
_entity_poly.type
_entity_poly.pdbx_seq_one_letter_code
_entity_poly.pdbx_strand_id
1 'polypeptide(L)'
;MASVSSLPISDFQHILSKNPSLSPSLRVRHNSFDNLIAYTAFNVKTLLECSKERLHYQQRLLPTLHIFVRHIFYHCKLTPTILVVALIYLGRLKNGLPHKSKGEFDTPYKMFIAAVILASKFVEDANTMAHSIYKLVAPLYNAREINEMERSFLGVVKYDLFVNLAEVYQFVQDHKDTLELELGIN
;
A
#
# COMPACT_ATOMS: atom_id res chain seq x y z
N MET A 1 3.39 22.83 13.31
CA MET A 1 3.71 22.14 12.03
C MET A 1 2.75 22.63 10.97
N ALA A 2 3.26 23.00 9.79
CA ALA A 2 2.46 23.57 8.70
C ALA A 2 2.13 22.50 7.65
N SER A 3 0.90 22.53 7.12
CA SER A 3 0.49 21.72 5.96
C SER A 3 1.11 22.36 4.70
N VAL A 4 1.79 21.55 3.89
CA VAL A 4 2.45 21.99 2.64
C VAL A 4 1.80 21.36 1.40
N SER A 5 0.64 20.74 1.59
CA SER A 5 -0.18 20.06 0.59
C SER A 5 -0.67 20.94 -0.57
N SER A 6 -0.51 22.26 -0.48
CA SER A 6 -0.90 23.25 -1.48
C SER A 6 0.29 23.92 -2.18
N LEU A 7 1.52 23.67 -1.73
CA LEU A 7 2.73 24.25 -2.32
C LEU A 7 3.15 23.45 -3.55
N PRO A 8 3.62 24.08 -4.65
CA PRO A 8 4.27 23.37 -5.76
C PRO A 8 5.38 22.41 -5.28
N ILE A 9 5.58 21.29 -6.00
CA ILE A 9 6.67 20.33 -5.71
C ILE A 9 8.02 21.03 -5.61
N SER A 10 8.30 21.97 -6.51
CA SER A 10 9.56 22.74 -6.53
C SER A 10 9.80 23.46 -5.21
N ASP A 11 8.74 24.05 -4.65
CA ASP A 11 8.82 24.84 -3.43
C ASP A 11 8.97 23.93 -2.21
N PHE A 12 8.27 22.80 -2.22
CA PHE A 12 8.40 21.78 -1.19
C PHE A 12 9.80 21.15 -1.17
N GLN A 13 10.35 20.79 -2.33
CA GLN A 13 11.72 20.28 -2.46
C GLN A 13 12.76 21.32 -2.05
N HIS A 14 12.54 22.59 -2.40
CA HIS A 14 13.40 23.70 -1.98
C HIS A 14 13.34 23.95 -0.47
N ILE A 15 12.19 23.77 0.19
CA ILE A 15 12.07 23.84 1.65
C ILE A 15 12.89 22.73 2.31
N LEU A 16 12.80 21.50 1.80
CA LEU A 16 13.54 20.35 2.35
C LEU A 16 15.05 20.45 2.10
N SER A 17 15.47 20.95 0.93
CA SER A 17 16.90 21.14 0.64
C SER A 17 17.54 22.21 1.53
N LYS A 18 16.77 23.24 1.93
CA LYS A 18 17.22 24.26 2.87
C LYS A 18 17.16 23.86 4.34
N ASN A 19 16.41 22.81 4.68
CA ASN A 19 16.20 22.38 6.07
C ASN A 19 16.34 20.85 6.18
N PRO A 20 17.57 20.30 6.22
CA PRO A 20 17.81 18.87 6.20
C PRO A 20 17.27 18.12 7.42
N SER A 21 16.99 18.81 8.53
CA SER A 21 16.39 18.24 9.73
C SER A 21 14.90 17.96 9.58
N LEU A 22 14.25 18.54 8.58
CA LEU A 22 12.83 18.42 8.37
C LEU A 22 12.48 17.07 7.74
N SER A 23 11.60 16.32 8.40
CA SER A 23 11.14 15.03 7.88
C SER A 23 9.71 15.15 7.33
N PRO A 24 9.48 14.88 6.04
CA PRO A 24 8.14 14.86 5.49
C PRO A 24 7.34 13.72 6.13
N SER A 25 6.12 14.03 6.59
CA SER A 25 5.20 13.06 7.18
C SER A 25 3.85 13.15 6.48
N LEU A 26 3.33 12.01 6.05
CA LEU A 26 1.99 11.92 5.49
C LEU A 26 0.97 11.88 6.63
N ARG A 27 -0.05 12.72 6.54
CA ARG A 27 -1.15 12.86 7.51
C ARG A 27 -2.49 12.76 6.80
N VAL A 28 -3.54 12.49 7.58
CA VAL A 28 -4.92 12.56 7.10
C VAL A 28 -5.63 13.68 7.84
N ARG A 29 -6.33 14.56 7.11
CA ARG A 29 -6.87 15.84 7.60
C ARG A 29 -7.75 15.72 8.86
N HIS A 30 -8.38 14.55 9.07
CA HIS A 30 -9.28 14.29 10.20
C HIS A 30 -8.89 13.07 11.05
N ASN A 31 -7.67 12.53 10.88
CA ASN A 31 -7.20 11.31 11.55
C ASN A 31 -8.11 10.08 11.34
N SER A 32 -9.00 10.12 10.34
CA SER A 32 -9.77 8.96 9.87
C SER A 32 -9.06 8.34 8.69
N PHE A 33 -8.66 7.08 8.82
CA PHE A 33 -7.99 6.35 7.74
C PHE A 33 -8.98 5.60 6.84
N ASP A 34 -10.28 5.73 7.09
CA ASP A 34 -11.31 4.91 6.44
C ASP A 34 -11.37 5.13 4.93
N ASN A 35 -11.21 6.37 4.47
CA ASN A 35 -11.14 6.68 3.03
C ASN A 35 -9.93 6.01 2.37
N LEU A 36 -8.75 6.08 3.00
CA LEU A 36 -7.53 5.45 2.50
C LEU A 36 -7.67 3.91 2.47
N ILE A 37 -8.24 3.31 3.52
CA ILE A 37 -8.49 1.87 3.62
C ILE A 37 -9.53 1.42 2.58
N ALA A 38 -10.64 2.15 2.44
CA ALA A 38 -11.69 1.87 1.47
C ALA A 38 -11.16 1.98 0.04
N TYR A 39 -10.41 3.04 -0.26
CA TYR A 39 -9.76 3.22 -1.54
C TYR A 39 -8.77 2.10 -1.84
N THR A 40 -7.95 1.71 -0.87
CA THR A 40 -7.00 0.60 -1.04
C THR A 40 -7.71 -0.71 -1.39
N ALA A 41 -8.78 -1.05 -0.66
CA ALA A 41 -9.57 -2.23 -0.94
C ALA A 41 -10.23 -2.16 -2.33
N PHE A 42 -10.75 -1.01 -2.73
CA PHE A 42 -11.35 -0.82 -4.05
C PHE A 42 -10.31 -0.93 -5.17
N ASN A 43 -9.16 -0.26 -5.02
CA ASN A 43 -8.06 -0.26 -5.98
C ASN A 43 -7.59 -1.71 -6.23
N VAL A 44 -7.28 -2.45 -5.17
CA VAL A 44 -6.87 -3.85 -5.26
C VAL A 44 -7.93 -4.74 -5.91
N LYS A 45 -9.21 -4.55 -5.56
CA LYS A 45 -10.31 -5.34 -6.13
C LYS A 45 -10.46 -5.15 -7.64
N THR A 46 -10.11 -3.97 -8.14
CA THR A 46 -10.30 -3.58 -9.54
C THR A 46 -9.02 -3.68 -10.39
N LEU A 47 -7.92 -4.17 -9.80
CA LEU A 47 -6.65 -4.36 -10.52
C LEU A 47 -6.77 -5.36 -11.67
N LEU A 48 -7.48 -6.47 -11.46
CA LEU A 48 -7.66 -7.52 -12.47
C LEU A 48 -8.93 -8.35 -12.23
N GLU A 49 -9.36 -9.06 -13.27
CA GLU A 49 -10.54 -9.93 -13.22
C GLU A 49 -10.26 -11.20 -12.40
N CYS A 50 -10.98 -11.37 -11.29
CA CYS A 50 -10.83 -12.53 -10.41
C CYS A 50 -12.06 -13.44 -10.43
N SER A 51 -11.85 -14.74 -10.30
CA SER A 51 -12.95 -15.70 -10.16
C SER A 51 -13.81 -15.42 -8.93
N LYS A 52 -15.11 -15.73 -9.02
CA LYS A 52 -16.03 -15.69 -7.89
C LYS A 52 -16.03 -17.00 -7.09
N GLU A 53 -15.43 -18.05 -7.65
CA GLU A 53 -15.42 -19.40 -7.07
C GLU A 53 -14.40 -19.51 -5.94
N ARG A 54 -14.84 -20.13 -4.83
CA ARG A 54 -13.98 -20.41 -3.67
C ARG A 54 -13.59 -21.87 -3.67
N LEU A 55 -12.47 -22.17 -4.31
CA LEU A 55 -11.93 -23.52 -4.51
C LEU A 55 -11.27 -24.09 -3.25
N HIS A 56 -10.67 -23.23 -2.41
CA HIS A 56 -9.95 -23.66 -1.21
C HIS A 56 -10.67 -23.28 0.08
N TYR A 57 -10.50 -24.08 1.15
CA TYR A 57 -11.13 -23.82 2.45
C TYR A 57 -10.73 -22.44 3.02
N GLN A 58 -9.45 -22.06 2.92
CA GLN A 58 -8.95 -20.75 3.36
C GLN A 58 -9.72 -19.59 2.71
N GLN A 59 -10.12 -19.72 1.44
CA GLN A 59 -10.87 -18.68 0.73
C GLN A 59 -12.26 -18.46 1.33
N ARG A 60 -12.84 -19.45 2.03
CA ARG A 60 -14.12 -19.33 2.73
C ARG A 60 -13.98 -18.59 4.06
N LEU A 61 -12.79 -18.57 4.65
CA LEU A 61 -12.48 -17.86 5.89
C LEU A 61 -12.15 -16.38 5.68
N LEU A 62 -11.87 -15.98 4.44
CA LEU A 62 -11.55 -14.59 4.13
C LEU A 62 -12.75 -13.67 4.41
N PRO A 63 -12.56 -12.59 5.19
CA PRO A 63 -13.57 -11.55 5.33
C PRO A 63 -13.68 -10.75 4.02
N THR A 64 -14.55 -9.75 3.96
CA THR A 64 -14.56 -8.85 2.80
C THR A 64 -13.20 -8.14 2.69
N LEU A 65 -12.77 -7.83 1.46
CA LEU A 65 -11.47 -7.20 1.24
C LEU A 65 -11.30 -5.88 2.00
N HIS A 66 -12.36 -5.09 2.14
CA HIS A 66 -12.33 -3.87 2.96
C HIS A 66 -12.01 -4.18 4.43
N ILE A 67 -12.69 -5.16 5.02
CA ILE A 67 -12.42 -5.59 6.40
C ILE A 67 -11.02 -6.19 6.53
N PHE A 68 -10.55 -6.94 5.54
CA PHE A 68 -9.20 -7.49 5.52
C PHE A 68 -8.12 -6.41 5.55
N VAL A 69 -8.22 -5.42 4.65
CA VAL A 69 -7.31 -4.26 4.59
C VAL A 69 -7.36 -3.48 5.90
N ARG A 70 -8.57 -3.23 6.44
CA ARG A 70 -8.76 -2.56 7.73
C ARG A 70 -8.08 -3.31 8.87
N HIS A 71 -8.24 -4.63 8.93
CA HIS A 71 -7.64 -5.46 9.97
C HIS A 71 -6.12 -5.39 9.92
N ILE A 72 -5.51 -5.57 8.74
CA ILE A 72 -4.06 -5.48 8.59
C ILE A 72 -3.57 -4.07 8.97
N PHE A 73 -4.24 -3.02 8.52
CA PHE A 73 -3.85 -1.65 8.81
C PHE A 73 -3.74 -1.39 10.33
N TYR A 74 -4.80 -1.68 11.09
CA TYR A 74 -4.81 -1.40 12.52
C TYR A 74 -3.99 -2.39 13.35
N HIS A 75 -4.07 -3.70 13.08
CA HIS A 75 -3.40 -4.70 13.91
C HIS A 75 -1.90 -4.80 13.64
N CYS A 76 -1.45 -4.51 12.42
CA CYS A 76 -0.03 -4.45 12.09
C CYS A 76 0.57 -3.05 12.27
N LYS A 77 -0.21 -2.08 12.78
CA LYS A 77 0.19 -0.69 13.00
C LYS A 77 0.73 -0.01 11.74
N LEU A 78 0.11 -0.29 10.59
CA LEU A 78 0.52 0.34 9.34
C LEU A 78 0.30 1.85 9.40
N THR A 79 1.17 2.59 8.72
CA THR A 79 1.07 4.04 8.58
C THR A 79 0.41 4.39 7.25
N PRO A 80 -0.16 5.61 7.11
CA PRO A 80 -0.63 6.12 5.82
C PRO A 80 0.46 6.08 4.75
N THR A 81 1.71 6.38 5.12
CA THR A 81 2.86 6.33 4.21
C THR A 81 3.04 4.94 3.61
N ILE A 82 2.96 3.88 4.42
CA ILE A 82 3.08 2.50 3.93
C ILE A 82 1.94 2.15 2.98
N LEU A 83 0.71 2.55 3.28
CA LEU A 83 -0.41 2.31 2.35
C LEU A 83 -0.25 3.10 1.04
N VAL A 84 0.26 4.33 1.07
CA VAL A 84 0.52 5.10 -0.16
C VAL A 84 1.63 4.45 -0.99
N VAL A 85 2.73 4.03 -0.38
CA VAL A 85 3.80 3.29 -1.08
C VAL A 85 3.26 1.98 -1.66
N ALA A 86 2.43 1.25 -0.90
CA ALA A 86 1.78 0.03 -1.39
C ALA A 86 0.83 0.32 -2.58
N LEU A 87 0.07 1.42 -2.55
CA LEU A 87 -0.80 1.84 -3.66
C LEU A 87 0.01 2.20 -4.91
N ILE A 88 1.16 2.86 -4.76
CA ILE A 88 2.09 3.12 -5.87
C ILE A 88 2.58 1.79 -6.46
N TYR A 89 2.99 0.84 -5.61
CA TYR A 89 3.40 -0.50 -6.07
C TYR A 89 2.27 -1.25 -6.77
N LEU A 90 1.04 -1.16 -6.30
CA LEU A 90 -0.12 -1.76 -6.96
C LEU A 90 -0.40 -1.13 -8.32
N GLY A 91 -0.17 0.18 -8.47
CA GLY A 91 -0.17 0.86 -9.77
C GLY A 91 0.89 0.29 -10.72
N ARG A 92 2.13 0.10 -10.23
CA ARG A 92 3.22 -0.55 -11.00
C ARG A 92 2.86 -1.98 -11.37
N LEU A 93 2.28 -2.74 -10.44
CA LEU A 93 1.81 -4.11 -10.68
C LEU A 93 0.78 -4.14 -11.81
N LYS A 94 -0.23 -3.26 -11.78
CA LYS A 94 -1.24 -3.14 -12.83
C LYS A 94 -0.60 -2.96 -14.22
N ASN A 95 0.40 -2.09 -14.31
CA ASN A 95 1.09 -1.77 -15.56
C ASN A 95 2.03 -2.89 -16.02
N GLY A 96 2.55 -3.70 -15.09
CA GLY A 96 3.39 -4.86 -15.40
C GLY A 96 2.62 -6.12 -15.79
N LEU A 97 1.33 -6.21 -15.45
CA LEU A 97 0.50 -7.39 -15.75
C LEU A 97 0.13 -7.44 -17.25
N PRO A 98 0.14 -8.62 -17.88
CA PRO A 98 -0.42 -8.82 -19.22
C PRO A 98 -1.90 -8.43 -19.31
N HIS A 99 -2.34 -7.90 -20.46
CA HIS A 99 -3.69 -7.36 -20.72
C HIS A 99 -4.87 -8.32 -20.47
N LYS A 100 -4.62 -9.61 -20.25
CA LYS A 100 -5.65 -10.64 -19.99
C LYS A 100 -5.37 -11.46 -18.74
N SER A 101 -4.58 -10.91 -17.82
CA SER A 101 -4.32 -11.54 -16.53
C SER A 101 -5.62 -11.77 -15.77
N LYS A 102 -5.82 -13.00 -15.31
CA LYS A 102 -6.93 -13.37 -14.43
C LYS A 102 -6.41 -13.96 -13.14
N GLY A 103 -7.18 -13.80 -12.08
CA GLY A 103 -6.85 -14.28 -10.74
C GLY A 103 -7.89 -15.26 -10.20
N GLU A 104 -7.49 -15.97 -9.16
CA GLU A 104 -8.42 -16.68 -8.29
C GLU A 104 -9.15 -15.71 -7.36
N PHE A 105 -10.15 -16.21 -6.64
CA PHE A 105 -10.95 -15.40 -5.70
C PHE A 105 -10.09 -14.60 -4.72
N ASP A 106 -8.99 -15.16 -4.23
CA ASP A 106 -8.16 -14.54 -3.21
C ASP A 106 -6.94 -13.79 -3.77
N THR A 107 -6.76 -13.73 -5.09
CA THR A 107 -5.69 -12.96 -5.73
C THR A 107 -5.63 -11.50 -5.25
N PRO A 108 -6.74 -10.75 -5.06
CA PRO A 108 -6.68 -9.39 -4.55
C PRO A 108 -6.07 -9.31 -3.14
N TYR A 109 -6.38 -10.29 -2.27
CA TYR A 109 -5.82 -10.36 -0.90
C TYR A 109 -4.31 -10.62 -0.96
N LYS A 110 -3.89 -11.56 -1.80
CA LYS A 110 -2.47 -11.88 -2.04
C LYS A 110 -1.68 -10.67 -2.56
N MET A 111 -2.26 -9.92 -3.51
CA MET A 111 -1.66 -8.70 -4.04
C MET A 111 -1.51 -7.61 -2.99
N PHE A 112 -2.55 -7.41 -2.18
CA PHE A 112 -2.49 -6.47 -1.08
C PHE A 112 -1.39 -6.85 -0.08
N ILE A 113 -1.34 -8.11 0.37
CA ILE A 113 -0.33 -8.62 1.32
C ILE A 113 1.08 -8.36 0.79
N ALA A 114 1.37 -8.77 -0.46
CA ALA A 114 2.68 -8.57 -1.06
C ALA A 114 3.05 -7.07 -1.12
N ALA A 115 2.12 -6.22 -1.57
CA ALA A 115 2.37 -4.79 -1.67
C ALA A 115 2.69 -4.16 -0.30
N VAL A 116 1.93 -4.47 0.76
CA VAL A 116 2.18 -3.88 2.08
C VAL A 116 3.42 -4.44 2.78
N ILE A 117 3.78 -5.69 2.55
CA ILE A 117 5.04 -6.25 3.07
C ILE A 117 6.23 -5.56 2.40
N LEU A 118 6.23 -5.46 1.07
CA LEU A 118 7.30 -4.79 0.31
C LEU A 118 7.40 -3.31 0.69
N ALA A 119 6.26 -2.62 0.86
CA ALA A 119 6.23 -1.23 1.30
C ALA A 119 6.78 -1.08 2.73
N SER A 120 6.43 -1.99 3.64
CA SER A 120 6.97 -1.97 5.01
C SER A 120 8.48 -2.19 5.03
N LYS A 121 9.00 -3.14 4.23
CA LYS A 121 10.45 -3.38 4.07
C LYS A 121 11.20 -2.19 3.45
N PHE A 122 10.52 -1.39 2.63
CA PHE A 122 11.09 -0.19 2.02
C PHE A 122 11.10 1.00 2.97
N VAL A 123 10.04 1.18 3.77
CA VAL A 123 9.86 2.35 4.65
C VAL A 123 10.47 2.14 6.04
N GLU A 124 10.51 0.92 6.56
CA GLU A 124 11.04 0.61 7.89
C GLU A 124 12.41 -0.07 7.84
N ASP A 125 13.36 0.43 8.62
CA ASP A 125 14.66 -0.25 8.80
C ASP A 125 14.54 -1.55 9.61
N ALA A 126 13.63 -1.59 10.59
CA ALA A 126 13.52 -2.67 11.58
C ALA A 126 12.57 -3.82 11.17
N ASN A 127 11.93 -3.76 9.99
CA ASN A 127 11.00 -4.78 9.48
C ASN A 127 9.88 -5.22 10.45
N THR A 128 9.48 -4.35 11.37
CA THR A 128 8.56 -4.70 12.46
C THR A 128 7.14 -4.91 11.95
N MET A 129 6.66 -4.06 11.03
CA MET A 129 5.33 -4.21 10.43
C MET A 129 5.29 -5.41 9.49
N ALA A 130 6.34 -5.65 8.70
CA ALA A 130 6.44 -6.85 7.86
C ALA A 130 6.27 -8.12 8.72
N HIS A 131 7.01 -8.25 9.81
CA HIS A 131 6.87 -9.39 10.72
C HIS A 131 5.47 -9.52 11.34
N SER A 132 4.86 -8.38 11.70
CA SER A 132 3.49 -8.33 12.21
C SER A 132 2.46 -8.80 11.17
N ILE A 133 2.62 -8.42 9.90
CA ILE A 133 1.77 -8.87 8.79
C ILE A 133 1.90 -10.38 8.62
N TYR A 134 3.12 -10.91 8.56
CA TYR A 134 3.39 -12.36 8.47
C TYR A 134 2.66 -13.16 9.55
N LYS A 135 2.73 -12.69 10.81
CA LYS A 135 2.03 -13.34 11.92
C LYS A 135 0.51 -13.26 11.80
N LEU A 136 -0.02 -12.09 11.42
CA LEU A 136 -1.46 -11.88 11.33
C LEU A 136 -2.11 -12.75 10.23
N VAL A 137 -1.45 -12.92 9.08
CA VAL A 137 -2.01 -13.67 7.95
C VAL A 137 -1.64 -15.16 7.94
N ALA A 138 -0.76 -15.61 8.85
CA ALA A 138 -0.33 -17.01 8.97
C ALA A 138 -1.47 -18.05 9.02
N PRO A 139 -2.63 -17.80 9.66
CA PRO A 139 -3.76 -18.73 9.63
C PRO A 139 -4.39 -18.93 8.25
N LEU A 140 -4.18 -17.99 7.32
CA LEU A 140 -4.69 -18.03 5.96
C LEU A 140 -3.62 -18.49 4.96
N TYR A 141 -2.40 -18.00 5.13
CA TYR A 141 -1.28 -18.24 4.22
C TYR A 141 -0.01 -18.54 5.00
N ASN A 142 0.65 -19.64 4.69
CA ASN A 142 1.91 -20.00 5.33
C ASN A 142 3.08 -19.14 4.80
N ALA A 143 4.21 -19.17 5.50
CA ALA A 143 5.38 -18.36 5.14
C ALA A 143 5.90 -18.64 3.72
N ARG A 144 5.80 -19.88 3.21
CA ARG A 144 6.21 -20.19 1.84
C ARG A 144 5.29 -19.50 0.83
N GLU A 145 3.98 -19.56 1.05
CA GLU A 145 3.00 -18.89 0.19
C GLU A 145 3.21 -17.38 0.16
N ILE A 146 3.39 -16.74 1.32
CA ILE A 146 3.64 -15.29 1.40
C ILE A 146 4.93 -14.91 0.66
N ASN A 147 6.00 -15.70 0.82
CA ASN A 147 7.25 -15.48 0.10
C ASN A 147 7.08 -15.61 -1.43
N GLU A 148 6.24 -16.53 -1.91
CA GLU A 148 5.91 -16.62 -3.35
C GLU A 148 5.08 -15.41 -3.82
N MET A 149 4.17 -14.89 -2.98
CA MET A 149 3.44 -13.65 -3.29
C MET A 149 4.41 -12.48 -3.48
N GLU A 150 5.38 -12.32 -2.58
CA GLU A 150 6.42 -11.28 -2.70
C GLU A 150 7.26 -11.47 -3.96
N ARG A 151 7.78 -12.68 -4.22
CA ARG A 151 8.57 -12.98 -5.42
C ARG A 151 7.81 -12.73 -6.72
N SER A 152 6.56 -13.16 -6.77
CA SER A 152 5.71 -12.98 -7.95
C SER A 152 5.45 -11.49 -8.21
N PHE A 153 5.16 -10.73 -7.14
CA PHE A 153 4.99 -9.28 -7.23
C PHE A 153 6.26 -8.61 -7.76
N LEU A 154 7.41 -8.90 -7.16
CA LEU A 154 8.72 -8.38 -7.55
C LEU A 154 9.05 -8.68 -9.03
N GLY A 155 8.73 -9.89 -9.49
CA GLY A 155 8.93 -10.30 -10.88
C GLY A 155 8.10 -9.45 -11.85
N VAL A 156 6.84 -9.18 -11.52
CA VAL A 156 5.95 -8.36 -12.37
C VAL A 156 6.41 -6.89 -12.41
N VAL A 157 6.79 -6.32 -11.27
CA VAL A 157 7.29 -4.92 -11.21
C VAL A 157 8.77 -4.79 -11.59
N LYS A 158 9.43 -5.89 -11.96
CA LYS A 158 10.86 -5.93 -12.31
C LYS A 158 11.76 -5.26 -11.26
N TYR A 159 11.44 -5.48 -9.98
CA TYR A 159 12.15 -4.88 -8.84
C TYR A 159 12.15 -3.33 -8.80
N ASP A 160 11.28 -2.67 -9.58
CA ASP A 160 11.07 -1.23 -9.47
C ASP A 160 10.29 -0.92 -8.18
N LEU A 161 11.03 -0.80 -7.07
CA LEU A 161 10.51 -0.50 -5.73
C LEU A 161 11.00 0.83 -5.18
N PHE A 162 11.93 1.52 -5.84
CA PHE A 162 12.33 2.83 -5.35
C PHE A 162 11.15 3.79 -5.48
N VAL A 163 10.73 4.39 -4.36
CA VAL A 163 9.71 5.45 -4.31
C VAL A 163 10.33 6.66 -3.66
N ASN A 164 10.47 7.73 -4.44
CA ASN A 164 10.96 9.00 -3.91
C ASN A 164 9.80 9.88 -3.40
N LEU A 165 10.17 10.97 -2.74
CA LEU A 165 9.21 11.90 -2.17
C LEU A 165 8.35 12.62 -3.22
N ALA A 166 8.88 12.87 -4.42
CA ALA A 166 8.13 13.51 -5.49
C ALA A 166 7.00 12.60 -5.99
N GLU A 167 7.22 11.29 -6.07
CA GLU A 167 6.19 10.31 -6.41
C GLU A 167 5.10 10.24 -5.33
N VAL A 168 5.49 10.24 -4.04
CA VAL A 168 4.52 10.30 -2.93
C VAL A 168 3.71 11.59 -3.01
N TYR A 169 4.37 12.73 -3.26
CA TYR A 169 3.70 14.00 -3.41
C TYR A 169 2.71 13.97 -4.57
N GLN A 170 3.12 13.49 -5.74
CA GLN A 170 2.26 13.41 -6.91
C GLN A 170 1.03 12.54 -6.63
N PHE A 171 1.25 11.37 -6.01
CA PHE A 171 0.15 10.50 -5.59
C PHE A 171 -0.84 11.24 -4.68
N VAL A 172 -0.35 11.99 -3.69
CA VAL A 172 -1.20 12.76 -2.78
C VAL A 172 -2.00 13.83 -3.52
N GLN A 173 -1.41 14.53 -4.48
CA GLN A 173 -2.15 15.53 -5.27
C GLN A 173 -3.22 14.89 -6.14
N ASP A 174 -2.89 13.80 -6.84
CA ASP A 174 -3.80 13.10 -7.74
C ASP A 174 -5.03 12.55 -7.01
N HIS A 175 -4.93 12.34 -5.70
CA HIS A 175 -5.97 11.72 -4.87
C HIS A 175 -6.46 12.60 -3.71
N LYS A 176 -6.10 13.89 -3.70
CA LYS A 176 -6.30 14.80 -2.56
C LYS A 176 -7.75 14.90 -2.11
N ASP A 177 -8.66 15.04 -3.07
CA ASP A 177 -10.10 15.21 -2.79
C ASP A 177 -10.75 13.91 -2.32
N THR A 178 -10.24 12.76 -2.78
CA THR A 178 -10.80 11.43 -2.48
C THR A 178 -10.28 10.89 -1.15
N LEU A 179 -9.02 11.15 -0.81
CA LEU A 179 -8.34 10.51 0.32
C LEU A 179 -8.09 11.43 1.52
N GLU A 180 -8.36 12.72 1.39
CA GLU A 180 -8.16 13.74 2.44
C GLU A 180 -6.71 13.71 3.01
N LEU A 181 -5.75 13.34 2.16
CA LEU A 181 -4.34 13.25 2.51
C LEU A 181 -3.68 14.63 2.54
N GLU A 182 -2.81 14.82 3.52
CA GLU A 182 -1.98 16.02 3.66
C GLU A 182 -0.52 15.66 3.88
N LEU A 183 0.36 16.40 3.22
CA LEU A 183 1.79 16.34 3.51
C LEU A 183 2.12 17.40 4.55
N GLY A 184 2.62 16.94 5.69
CA GLY A 184 3.18 17.77 6.74
C GLY A 184 4.70 17.71 6.73
N ILE A 185 5.33 18.73 7.31
CA ILE A 185 6.75 18.73 7.59
C ILE A 185 6.95 18.83 9.10
N ASN A 186 7.78 17.94 9.64
CA ASN A 186 8.16 17.91 11.06
C ASN A 186 9.57 18.45 11.27
#